data_AF-A0A238XQU1-F1
#
_entry.id   AF-A0A238XQU1-F1
#
_cell.length_a   1.000
_cell.length_b   1.000
_cell.length_c   1.000
_cell.angle_alpha   90.00
_cell.angle_beta   90.00
_cell.angle_gamma   90.00
#
_symmetry.space_group_name_H-M   'P 1'
#
loop_
_entity.id
_entity.type
_entity.pdbx_description
1 polymer ?
#
loop_
_entity_poly.entity_id
_entity_poly.type
_entity_poly.pdbx_seq_one_letter_code
_entity_poly.pdbx_strand_id
1 'polypeptide(L)'
;MSDRETLEEQLDALETSLQGAGGMAAGFNAEMIRIHQTFADTGRSAGRFETTLSRGLSKAIDGVVLDGMKLSGALQTVANGMITAAYRAAVKPVTDHFSGMITAGLGSLAGGLSPFANGASFSQGRVMPFATGGVVSGATHFPMRGGMGLMGEAGPEAIMPLARGPDGKLGVRAGGGSAPVTVVMNISTPDAQGFKRSQSQIAAQMGRALGRGQRNR
;
A
#
# COMPACT_ATOMS: atom_id res chain seq x y z
N MET A 1 1.60 -37.11 67.31
CA MET A 1 1.31 -35.80 66.69
C MET A 1 2.26 -35.50 65.54
N SER A 2 3.54 -35.88 65.59
CA SER A 2 4.53 -35.56 64.55
C SER A 2 4.31 -36.14 63.14
N ASP A 3 3.66 -37.29 62.96
CA ASP A 3 3.48 -37.86 61.61
C ASP A 3 2.44 -37.13 60.74
N ARG A 4 1.53 -36.36 61.36
CA ARG A 4 0.56 -35.56 60.61
C ARG A 4 1.15 -34.25 60.12
N GLU A 5 1.97 -33.60 60.95
CA GLU A 5 2.66 -32.35 60.56
C GLU A 5 3.64 -32.58 59.42
N THR A 6 4.39 -33.69 59.44
CA THR A 6 5.33 -34.03 58.35
C THR A 6 4.62 -34.35 57.04
N LEU A 7 3.41 -34.92 57.09
CA LEU A 7 2.60 -35.18 55.90
C LEU A 7 2.04 -33.87 55.31
N GLU A 8 1.57 -32.96 56.17
CA GLU A 8 1.07 -31.63 55.76
C GLU A 8 2.19 -30.81 55.10
N GLU A 9 3.41 -30.84 55.65
CA GLU A 9 4.57 -30.15 55.07
C GLU A 9 5.00 -30.71 53.69
N GLN A 10 4.90 -32.03 53.49
CA GLN A 10 5.15 -32.67 52.21
C GLN A 10 4.06 -32.34 51.17
N LEU A 11 2.81 -32.22 51.59
CA LEU A 11 1.70 -31.83 50.71
C LEU A 11 1.85 -30.37 50.23
N ASP A 12 2.22 -29.46 51.11
CA ASP A 12 2.48 -28.05 50.75
C ASP A 12 3.67 -27.91 49.79
N ALA A 13 4.74 -28.69 50.02
CA ALA A 13 5.88 -28.76 49.11
C ALA A 13 5.49 -29.31 47.72
N LEU A 14 4.64 -30.35 47.71
CA LEU A 14 4.11 -30.93 46.46
C LEU A 14 3.21 -29.93 45.72
N GLU A 15 2.31 -29.24 46.40
CA GLU A 15 1.44 -28.22 45.81
C GLU A 15 2.26 -27.10 45.16
N THR A 16 3.28 -26.60 45.87
CA THR A 16 4.21 -25.58 45.35
C THR A 16 4.94 -26.08 44.10
N SER A 17 5.38 -27.34 44.10
CA SER A 17 6.05 -27.96 42.95
C SER A 17 5.12 -28.11 41.74
N LEU A 18 3.86 -28.49 41.96
CA LEU A 18 2.83 -28.64 40.92
C LEU A 18 2.43 -27.28 40.34
N GLN A 19 2.33 -26.26 41.18
CA GLN A 19 2.04 -24.89 40.76
C GLN A 19 3.20 -24.32 39.91
N GLY A 20 4.45 -24.58 40.32
CA GLY A 20 5.64 -24.25 39.53
C GLY A 20 5.68 -24.98 38.20
N ALA A 21 5.37 -26.29 38.18
CA ALA A 21 5.28 -27.08 36.95
C ALA A 21 4.18 -26.58 36.01
N GLY A 22 3.02 -26.20 36.55
CA GLY A 22 1.92 -25.59 35.78
C GLY A 22 2.32 -24.25 35.15
N GLY A 23 3.04 -23.40 35.89
CA GLY A 23 3.59 -22.15 35.36
C GLY A 23 4.59 -22.36 34.24
N MET A 24 5.50 -23.34 34.39
CA MET A 24 6.46 -23.71 33.35
C MET A 24 5.76 -24.25 32.10
N ALA A 25 4.75 -25.11 32.26
CA ALA A 25 3.97 -25.65 31.14
C ALA A 25 3.21 -24.56 30.38
N ALA A 26 2.60 -23.61 31.09
CA ALA A 26 1.94 -22.46 30.49
C ALA A 26 2.92 -21.56 29.72
N GLY A 27 4.11 -21.30 30.30
CA GLY A 27 5.18 -20.56 29.64
C GLY A 27 5.70 -21.25 28.37
N PHE A 28 5.90 -22.57 28.44
CA PHE A 28 6.31 -23.37 27.29
C PHE A 28 5.27 -23.34 26.17
N ASN A 29 3.98 -23.47 26.50
CA ASN A 29 2.90 -23.38 25.51
C ASN A 29 2.87 -22.00 24.84
N ALA A 30 3.03 -20.92 25.61
CA ALA A 30 3.12 -19.57 25.06
C ALA A 30 4.31 -19.40 24.09
N GLU A 31 5.45 -20.00 24.42
CA GLU A 31 6.63 -19.98 23.55
C GLU A 31 6.40 -20.81 22.28
N MET A 32 5.76 -21.97 22.38
CA MET A 32 5.45 -22.80 21.21
C MET A 32 4.50 -22.09 20.24
N ILE A 33 3.53 -21.32 20.75
CA ILE A 33 2.67 -20.47 19.91
C ILE A 33 3.50 -19.40 19.18
N ARG A 34 4.42 -18.72 19.86
CA ARG A 34 5.33 -17.73 19.23
C ARG A 34 6.21 -18.36 18.15
N ILE A 35 6.73 -19.55 18.41
CA ILE A 35 7.53 -20.32 17.45
C ILE A 35 6.69 -20.66 16.21
N HIS A 36 5.46 -21.15 16.38
CA HIS A 36 4.56 -21.44 15.27
C HIS A 36 4.24 -20.21 14.42
N GLN A 37 4.00 -19.06 15.06
CA GLN A 37 3.79 -17.79 14.35
C GLN A 37 5.02 -17.40 13.54
N THR A 38 6.21 -17.51 14.13
CA THR A 38 7.49 -17.21 13.46
C THR A 38 7.74 -18.13 12.26
N PHE A 39 7.44 -19.42 12.37
CA PHE A 39 7.54 -20.34 11.24
C PHE A 39 6.52 -20.01 10.14
N ALA A 40 5.30 -19.65 10.49
CA ALA A 40 4.29 -19.24 9.51
C ALA A 40 4.69 -17.94 8.78
N ASP A 41 5.25 -16.96 9.49
CA ASP A 41 5.80 -15.73 8.91
C ASP A 41 6.99 -16.02 7.97
N THR A 42 7.87 -16.93 8.39
CA THR A 42 9.03 -17.37 7.60
C THR A 42 8.58 -18.05 6.32
N GLY A 43 7.60 -18.96 6.38
CA GLY A 43 7.04 -19.63 5.21
C GLY A 43 6.40 -18.66 4.21
N ARG A 44 5.63 -17.68 4.70
CA ARG A 44 5.07 -16.61 3.86
C ARG A 44 6.16 -15.76 3.21
N SER A 45 7.24 -15.48 3.93
CA SER A 45 8.37 -14.69 3.42
C SER A 45 9.17 -15.47 2.36
N ALA A 46 9.38 -16.76 2.57
CA ALA A 46 10.02 -17.65 1.60
C ALA A 46 9.24 -17.72 0.28
N GLY A 47 7.91 -17.89 0.33
CA GLY A 47 7.08 -17.91 -0.89
C GLY A 47 7.07 -16.57 -1.65
N ARG A 48 7.09 -15.44 -0.93
CA ARG A 48 7.24 -14.10 -1.56
C ARG A 48 8.61 -13.93 -2.20
N PHE A 49 9.67 -14.41 -1.54
CA PHE A 49 11.02 -14.37 -2.06
C PHE A 49 11.13 -15.20 -3.34
N GLU A 50 10.64 -16.43 -3.34
CA GLU A 50 10.59 -17.32 -4.51
C GLU A 50 9.87 -16.65 -5.69
N THR A 51 8.69 -16.08 -5.44
CA THR A 51 7.89 -15.40 -6.47
C THR A 51 8.59 -14.16 -7.02
N THR A 52 9.32 -13.44 -6.17
CA THR A 52 10.07 -12.24 -6.59
C THR A 52 11.30 -12.63 -7.39
N LEU A 53 12.01 -13.68 -6.96
CA LEU A 53 13.18 -14.22 -7.62
C LEU A 53 12.81 -14.77 -9.00
N SER A 54 11.73 -15.55 -9.11
CA SER A 54 11.29 -16.15 -10.38
C SER A 54 10.90 -15.07 -11.39
N ARG A 55 10.10 -14.08 -10.98
CA ARG A 55 9.75 -12.94 -11.85
C ARG A 55 10.97 -12.11 -12.25
N GLY A 56 11.89 -11.88 -11.30
CA GLY A 56 13.13 -11.16 -11.57
C GLY A 56 14.02 -11.89 -12.58
N LEU A 57 14.15 -13.20 -12.43
CA LEU A 57 14.91 -14.08 -13.32
C LEU A 57 14.27 -14.14 -14.71
N SER A 58 12.97 -14.39 -14.82
CA SER A 58 12.25 -14.40 -16.10
C SER A 58 12.40 -13.06 -16.82
N LYS A 59 12.23 -11.94 -16.12
CA LYS A 59 12.38 -10.61 -16.70
C LYS A 59 13.81 -10.32 -17.17
N ALA A 60 14.82 -10.81 -16.44
CA ALA A 60 16.22 -10.68 -16.86
C ALA A 60 16.51 -11.50 -18.11
N ILE A 61 15.99 -12.73 -18.19
CA ILE A 61 16.12 -13.60 -19.38
C ILE A 61 15.41 -12.97 -20.58
N ASP A 62 14.16 -12.54 -20.42
CA ASP A 62 13.38 -11.87 -21.46
C ASP A 62 14.09 -10.60 -21.96
N GLY A 63 14.63 -9.78 -21.06
CA GLY A 63 15.37 -8.57 -21.44
C GLY A 63 16.68 -8.82 -22.18
N VAL A 64 17.35 -9.95 -21.92
CA VAL A 64 18.58 -10.33 -22.64
C VAL A 64 18.27 -10.96 -23.99
N VAL A 65 17.24 -11.82 -24.05
CA VAL A 65 16.89 -12.60 -25.25
C VAL A 65 16.06 -11.78 -26.24
N LEU A 66 15.09 -11.00 -25.77
CA LEU A 66 14.12 -10.29 -26.61
C LEU A 66 14.50 -8.83 -26.85
N ASP A 67 14.98 -8.14 -25.81
CA ASP A 67 15.27 -6.69 -25.89
C ASP A 67 16.74 -6.36 -26.21
N GLY A 68 17.61 -7.37 -26.33
CA GLY A 68 19.04 -7.17 -26.64
C GLY A 68 19.78 -6.34 -25.58
N MET A 69 19.26 -6.27 -24.34
CA MET A 69 19.90 -5.51 -23.29
C MET A 69 21.25 -6.12 -22.95
N LYS A 70 22.27 -5.27 -22.77
CA LYS A 70 23.57 -5.72 -22.26
C LYS A 70 23.35 -6.39 -20.90
N LEU A 71 23.98 -7.55 -20.68
CA LEU A 71 23.94 -8.30 -19.42
C LEU A 71 24.21 -7.40 -18.19
N SER A 72 25.04 -6.36 -18.35
CA SER A 72 25.29 -5.35 -17.33
C SER A 72 24.04 -4.57 -16.88
N GLY A 73 23.12 -4.25 -17.79
CA GLY A 73 21.86 -3.56 -17.47
C GLY A 73 20.86 -4.46 -16.73
N ALA A 74 20.83 -5.75 -17.08
CA ALA A 74 20.05 -6.75 -16.36
C ALA A 74 20.58 -6.94 -14.92
N LEU A 75 21.91 -7.08 -14.77
CA LEU A 75 22.56 -7.17 -13.46
C LEU A 75 22.38 -5.91 -12.61
N GLN A 76 22.42 -4.72 -13.22
CA GLN A 76 22.13 -3.45 -12.52
C GLN A 76 20.70 -3.41 -11.97
N THR A 77 19.74 -3.95 -12.73
CA THR A 77 18.33 -4.00 -12.32
C THR A 77 18.13 -4.96 -11.16
N VAL A 78 18.75 -6.14 -11.21
CA VAL A 78 18.74 -7.11 -10.10
C VAL A 78 19.41 -6.52 -8.86
N ALA A 79 20.59 -5.89 -9.00
CA ALA A 79 21.31 -5.25 -7.91
C ALA A 79 20.48 -4.15 -7.23
N ASN A 80 19.85 -3.25 -8.01
CA ASN A 80 18.96 -2.21 -7.46
C ASN A 80 17.73 -2.80 -6.77
N GLY A 81 17.18 -3.89 -7.30
CA GLY A 81 16.09 -4.64 -6.67
C GLY A 81 16.49 -5.23 -5.32
N MET A 82 17.67 -5.85 -5.25
CA MET A 82 18.21 -6.42 -4.01
C MET A 82 18.51 -5.35 -2.96
N ILE A 83 19.11 -4.21 -3.35
CA ILE A 83 19.38 -3.08 -2.45
C ILE A 83 18.06 -2.53 -1.89
N THR A 84 17.05 -2.36 -2.74
CA THR A 84 15.73 -1.86 -2.31
C THR A 84 15.04 -2.85 -1.37
N ALA A 85 15.14 -4.15 -1.65
CA ALA A 85 14.57 -5.19 -0.80
C ALA A 85 15.27 -5.26 0.56
N ALA A 86 16.61 -5.19 0.59
CA ALA A 86 17.40 -5.16 1.82
C ALA A 86 17.11 -3.91 2.66
N TYR A 87 17.04 -2.74 2.02
CA TYR A 87 16.68 -1.49 2.69
C TYR A 87 15.27 -1.56 3.30
N ARG A 88 14.29 -2.06 2.53
CA ARG A 88 12.92 -2.24 3.04
C ARG A 88 12.87 -3.25 4.18
N ALA A 89 13.58 -4.36 4.11
CA ALA A 89 13.63 -5.33 5.19
C ALA A 89 14.23 -4.75 6.48
N ALA A 90 15.21 -3.85 6.37
CA ALA A 90 15.82 -3.17 7.51
C ALA A 90 14.94 -2.05 8.11
N VAL A 91 14.24 -1.27 7.27
CA VAL A 91 13.50 -0.07 7.72
C VAL A 91 12.04 -0.38 8.07
N LYS A 92 11.45 -1.39 7.44
CA LYS A 92 10.04 -1.75 7.64
C LYS A 92 9.68 -2.10 9.09
N PRO A 93 10.48 -2.86 9.85
CA PRO A 93 10.17 -3.17 11.25
C PRO A 93 10.10 -1.93 12.13
N VAL A 94 11.02 -0.98 11.94
CA VAL A 94 11.05 0.29 12.70
C VAL A 94 9.83 1.14 12.34
N THR A 95 9.51 1.22 11.04
CA THR A 95 8.34 1.96 10.56
C THR A 95 7.04 1.35 11.09
N ASP A 96 6.92 0.03 11.05
CA ASP A 96 5.74 -0.70 11.51
C ASP A 96 5.59 -0.57 13.04
N HIS A 97 6.69 -0.67 13.80
CA HIS A 97 6.70 -0.52 15.27
C HIS A 97 6.37 0.92 15.71
N PHE A 98 6.93 1.92 15.04
CA PHE A 98 6.65 3.33 15.32
C PHE A 98 5.21 3.69 14.93
N SER A 99 4.71 3.18 13.80
CA SER A 99 3.30 3.35 13.43
C SER A 99 2.36 2.67 14.43
N GLY A 100 2.71 1.47 14.90
CA GLY A 100 1.94 0.73 15.90
C GLY A 100 1.90 1.45 17.24
N MET A 101 3.01 2.03 17.68
CA MET A 101 3.09 2.83 18.91
C MET A 101 2.33 4.15 18.81
N ILE A 102 2.40 4.86 17.68
CA ILE A 102 1.60 6.08 17.45
C ILE A 102 0.11 5.73 17.46
N THR A 103 -0.28 4.65 16.79
CA THR A 103 -1.69 4.23 16.72
C THR A 103 -2.20 3.75 18.09
N ALA A 104 -1.38 3.04 18.86
CA ALA A 104 -1.69 2.62 20.22
C ALA A 104 -1.75 3.80 21.21
N GLY A 105 -0.85 4.79 21.07
CA GLY A 105 -0.83 6.01 21.89
C GLY A 105 -2.00 6.95 21.60
N LEU A 106 -2.45 7.01 20.35
CA LEU A 106 -3.66 7.74 19.98
C LEU A 106 -4.94 7.00 20.44
N GLY A 107 -4.91 5.66 20.43
CA GLY A 107 -5.98 4.81 20.95
C GLY A 107 -6.14 4.88 22.47
N SER A 108 -5.04 5.02 23.23
CA SER A 108 -5.09 5.15 24.69
C SER A 108 -5.51 6.55 25.16
N LEU A 109 -5.15 7.61 24.42
CA LEU A 109 -5.68 8.97 24.64
C LEU A 109 -7.18 9.09 24.28
N ALA A 110 -7.67 8.29 23.33
CA ALA A 110 -9.10 8.20 23.00
C ALA A 110 -9.92 7.34 23.99
N GLY A 111 -9.27 6.47 24.78
CA GLY A 111 -9.93 5.55 25.71
C GLY A 111 -10.17 6.09 27.14
N GLY A 112 -9.54 7.21 27.52
CA GLY A 112 -9.55 7.71 28.91
C GLY A 112 -10.25 9.05 29.15
N LEU A 113 -10.67 9.76 28.11
CA LEU A 113 -11.32 11.07 28.24
C LEU A 113 -12.51 11.16 27.29
N SER A 114 -13.69 10.79 27.79
CA SER A 114 -14.94 11.36 27.29
C SER A 114 -14.94 12.84 27.64
N PRO A 115 -14.98 13.72 26.63
CA PRO A 115 -16.02 14.72 26.62
C PRO A 115 -16.84 14.53 25.33
N PHE A 116 -17.71 13.52 25.35
CA PHE A 116 -18.84 13.47 24.43
C PHE A 116 -19.79 14.64 24.75
N ALA A 117 -19.51 15.79 24.14
CA ALA A 117 -20.49 16.86 24.00
C ALA A 117 -20.66 17.32 22.55
N ASN A 118 -19.75 17.02 21.61
CA ASN A 118 -19.94 17.32 20.19
C ASN A 118 -19.14 16.40 19.25
N GLY A 119 -19.78 15.33 18.77
CA GLY A 119 -19.57 14.84 17.40
C GLY A 119 -18.29 14.03 17.09
N ALA A 120 -18.08 12.89 17.74
CA ALA A 120 -17.24 11.83 17.18
C ALA A 120 -18.10 10.89 16.33
N SER A 121 -18.23 11.19 15.03
CA SER A 121 -18.81 10.26 14.05
C SER A 121 -17.81 9.14 13.76
N PHE A 122 -17.60 8.25 14.72
CA PHE A 122 -16.98 6.95 14.49
C PHE A 122 -18.10 5.90 14.43
N SER A 123 -18.81 5.88 13.30
CA SER A 123 -19.57 4.70 12.89
C SER A 123 -18.56 3.62 12.49
N GLN A 124 -18.44 2.60 13.34
CA GLN A 124 -18.06 1.22 13.00
C GLN A 124 -17.44 1.00 11.61
N GLY A 125 -16.10 0.96 11.55
CA GLY A 125 -15.39 -0.13 10.89
C GLY A 125 -15.59 -0.41 9.39
N ARG A 126 -16.29 0.42 8.60
CA ARG A 126 -16.30 0.29 7.13
C ARG A 126 -16.71 1.58 6.45
N VAL A 127 -15.78 2.54 6.38
CA VAL A 127 -15.81 3.49 5.28
C VAL A 127 -15.48 2.67 4.02
N MET A 128 -16.49 2.36 3.20
CA MET A 128 -16.27 2.01 1.80
C MET A 128 -16.18 3.33 1.06
N PRO A 129 -14.99 3.91 0.83
CA PRO A 129 -14.91 5.02 -0.10
C PRO A 129 -15.29 4.48 -1.48
N PHE A 130 -16.24 5.12 -2.15
CA PHE A 130 -16.45 4.98 -3.58
C PHE A 130 -15.26 5.60 -4.34
N ALA A 131 -14.05 5.05 -4.12
CA ALA A 131 -12.80 5.47 -4.75
C ALA A 131 -12.74 5.04 -6.23
N THR A 132 -13.60 4.11 -6.61
CA THR A 132 -13.83 3.65 -7.99
C THR A 132 -15.28 3.96 -8.31
N GLY A 133 -15.51 4.98 -9.16
CA GLY A 133 -16.85 5.41 -9.54
C GLY A 133 -17.79 4.25 -9.86
N GLY A 134 -19.03 4.37 -9.41
CA GLY A 134 -20.11 3.45 -9.70
C GLY A 134 -21.34 4.25 -10.13
N VAL A 135 -22.19 3.63 -10.96
CA VAL A 135 -23.50 4.19 -11.31
C VAL A 135 -24.48 3.75 -10.24
N VAL A 136 -25.14 4.70 -9.58
CA VAL A 136 -26.22 4.41 -8.64
C VAL A 136 -27.51 4.33 -9.44
N SER A 137 -28.06 3.13 -9.60
CA SER A 137 -29.27 2.87 -10.39
C SER A 137 -30.58 2.93 -9.57
N GLY A 138 -30.54 3.42 -8.33
CA GLY A 138 -31.71 3.54 -7.48
C GLY A 138 -31.50 4.37 -6.22
N ALA A 139 -32.61 4.80 -5.62
CA ALA A 139 -32.66 5.64 -4.42
C ALA A 139 -31.74 5.13 -3.31
N THR A 140 -30.66 5.86 -3.04
CA THR A 140 -29.67 5.50 -2.01
C THR A 140 -29.72 6.53 -0.90
N HIS A 141 -30.06 6.07 0.30
CA HIS A 141 -30.11 6.93 1.48
C HIS A 141 -28.72 6.98 2.12
N PHE A 142 -28.26 8.18 2.49
CA PHE A 142 -27.05 8.35 3.27
C PHE A 142 -27.33 9.21 4.50
N PRO A 143 -26.77 8.86 5.67
CA PRO A 143 -27.00 9.60 6.89
C PRO A 143 -26.29 10.96 6.83
N MET A 144 -27.00 12.04 7.20
CA MET A 144 -26.45 13.38 7.39
C MET A 144 -26.68 13.87 8.82
N ARG A 145 -25.89 14.84 9.28
CA ARG A 145 -26.04 15.40 10.63
C ARG A 145 -27.39 16.13 10.74
N GLY A 146 -28.37 15.49 11.37
CA GLY A 146 -29.72 16.03 11.58
C GLY A 146 -30.80 15.50 10.61
N GLY A 147 -30.52 14.47 9.81
CA GLY A 147 -31.54 13.84 8.94
C GLY A 147 -30.98 12.77 8.00
N MET A 148 -31.87 12.10 7.26
CA MET A 148 -31.50 11.19 6.16
C MET A 148 -31.48 11.96 4.84
N GLY A 149 -30.35 11.93 4.12
CA GLY A 149 -30.24 12.43 2.75
C GLY A 149 -30.66 11.34 1.77
N LEU A 150 -31.51 11.69 0.81
CA LEU A 150 -31.93 10.82 -0.29
C LEU A 150 -31.18 11.24 -1.56
N MET A 151 -30.47 10.29 -2.18
CA MET A 151 -29.81 10.49 -3.48
C MET A 151 -30.55 9.68 -4.55
N GLY A 152 -30.84 10.30 -5.70
CA GLY A 152 -31.40 9.63 -6.88
C GLY A 152 -32.88 9.95 -7.16
N GLU A 153 -33.24 11.23 -7.23
CA GLU A 153 -34.56 11.64 -7.69
C GLU A 153 -34.52 12.02 -9.18
N ALA A 154 -35.00 11.07 -10.01
CA ALA A 154 -35.30 11.18 -11.43
C ALA A 154 -34.12 11.27 -12.43
N GLY A 155 -33.28 10.22 -12.49
CA GLY A 155 -32.48 9.91 -13.68
C GLY A 155 -31.10 9.30 -13.38
N PRO A 156 -30.42 8.68 -14.37
CA PRO A 156 -29.05 8.19 -14.21
C PRO A 156 -28.09 9.37 -14.02
N GLU A 157 -27.64 9.61 -12.78
CA GLU A 157 -26.60 10.59 -12.48
C GLU A 157 -25.22 9.91 -12.50
N ALA A 158 -24.26 10.49 -13.22
CA ALA A 158 -22.89 10.00 -13.26
C ALA A 158 -22.06 10.66 -12.14
N ILE A 159 -21.55 9.86 -11.20
CA ILE A 159 -20.58 10.32 -10.20
C ILE A 159 -19.23 10.52 -10.90
N MET A 160 -18.88 11.77 -11.17
CA MET A 160 -17.61 12.11 -11.80
C MET A 160 -16.51 12.36 -10.76
N PRO A 161 -15.29 11.81 -10.94
CA PRO A 161 -14.19 12.06 -10.02
C PRO A 161 -13.77 13.52 -10.11
N LEU A 162 -14.12 14.30 -9.09
CA LEU A 162 -13.63 15.67 -8.92
C LEU A 162 -12.18 15.62 -8.44
N ALA A 163 -11.33 16.45 -9.04
CA ALA A 163 -9.99 16.68 -8.52
C ALA A 163 -9.75 18.18 -8.35
N ARG A 164 -8.97 18.50 -7.33
CA ARG A 164 -8.56 19.88 -7.05
C ARG A 164 -7.44 20.28 -8.01
N GLY A 165 -7.65 21.38 -8.72
CA GLY A 165 -6.63 22.04 -9.52
C GLY A 165 -5.58 22.74 -8.64
N PRO A 166 -4.41 23.10 -9.20
CA PRO A 166 -3.38 23.86 -8.50
C PRO A 166 -3.86 25.25 -8.02
N ASP A 167 -4.94 25.76 -8.62
CA ASP A 167 -5.64 26.99 -8.27
C ASP A 167 -6.68 26.81 -7.14
N GLY A 168 -6.75 25.61 -6.55
CA GLY A 168 -7.65 25.29 -5.43
C GLY A 168 -9.10 25.05 -5.85
N LYS A 169 -9.46 25.25 -7.11
CA LYS A 169 -10.81 25.02 -7.64
C LYS A 169 -11.02 23.54 -7.95
N LEU A 170 -12.26 23.07 -7.81
CA LEU A 170 -12.64 21.70 -8.11
C LEU A 170 -13.08 21.61 -9.57
N GLY A 171 -12.45 20.71 -10.34
CA GLY A 171 -12.83 20.40 -11.72
C GLY A 171 -13.15 18.93 -11.89
N VAL A 172 -13.95 18.60 -12.90
CA VAL A 172 -14.24 17.22 -13.30
C VAL A 172 -13.05 16.64 -14.05
N ARG A 173 -12.49 15.51 -13.59
CA ARG A 173 -11.48 14.78 -14.39
C ARG A 173 -12.19 14.08 -15.55
N ALA A 174 -12.01 14.58 -16.77
CA ALA A 174 -12.24 13.79 -17.97
C ALA A 174 -11.20 12.67 -18.02
N GLY A 175 -11.59 11.48 -17.56
CA GLY A 175 -10.77 10.27 -17.68
C GLY A 175 -10.60 9.93 -19.15
N GLY A 176 -9.42 10.21 -19.70
CA GLY A 176 -9.08 9.90 -21.10
C GLY A 176 -7.95 10.74 -21.69
N GLY A 177 -7.61 11.87 -21.08
CA GLY A 177 -6.46 12.66 -21.51
C GLY A 177 -5.15 12.09 -20.98
N SER A 178 -4.42 11.34 -21.82
CA SER A 178 -3.00 11.04 -21.60
C SER A 178 -2.29 12.33 -21.16
N ALA A 179 -1.49 12.26 -20.09
CA ALA A 179 -0.81 13.42 -19.52
C ALA A 179 -0.14 14.25 -20.63
N PRO A 180 -0.15 15.60 -20.57
CA PRO A 180 0.44 16.42 -21.61
C PRO A 180 1.90 16.05 -21.80
N VAL A 181 2.22 15.46 -22.96
CA VAL A 181 3.58 15.05 -23.32
C VAL A 181 4.33 16.29 -23.79
N THR A 182 5.18 16.84 -22.95
CA THR A 182 6.11 17.91 -23.33
C THR A 182 7.28 17.32 -24.10
N VAL A 183 7.45 17.72 -25.37
CA VAL A 183 8.60 17.32 -26.20
C VAL A 183 9.50 18.53 -26.41
N VAL A 184 10.72 18.47 -25.88
CA VAL A 184 11.76 19.49 -26.08
C VAL A 184 12.68 19.02 -27.20
N MET A 185 12.81 19.82 -28.26
CA MET A 185 13.69 19.53 -29.38
C MET A 185 14.82 20.55 -29.46
N ASN A 186 16.06 20.07 -29.45
CA ASN A 186 17.25 20.89 -29.66
C ASN A 186 17.68 20.75 -31.13
N ILE A 187 17.58 21.83 -31.90
CA ILE A 187 17.93 21.84 -33.32
C ILE A 187 19.23 22.62 -33.49
N SER A 188 20.28 21.94 -33.95
CA SER A 188 21.53 22.57 -34.37
C SER A 188 21.56 22.62 -35.89
N THR A 189 21.55 23.83 -36.46
CA THR A 189 21.60 24.05 -37.90
C THR A 189 22.72 25.04 -38.23
N PRO A 190 23.57 24.76 -39.24
CA PRO A 190 24.56 25.72 -39.72
C PRO A 190 23.92 26.85 -40.54
N ASP A 191 22.70 26.67 -41.05
CA ASP A 191 21.94 27.68 -41.79
C ASP A 191 20.63 28.03 -41.06
N ALA A 192 20.62 29.20 -40.42
CA ALA A 192 19.46 29.72 -39.71
C ALA A 192 18.33 30.18 -40.66
N GLN A 193 18.65 30.62 -41.89
CA GLN A 193 17.65 31.09 -42.85
C GLN A 193 16.93 29.91 -43.52
N GLY A 194 17.67 28.85 -43.86
CA GLY A 194 17.09 27.58 -44.32
C GLY A 194 16.17 26.94 -43.27
N PHE A 195 16.52 27.04 -41.99
CA PHE A 195 15.66 26.58 -40.91
C PHE A 195 14.36 27.39 -40.79
N LYS A 196 14.43 28.73 -40.85
CA LYS A 196 13.23 29.57 -40.82
C LYS A 196 12.23 29.23 -41.95
N ARG A 197 12.74 28.88 -43.13
CA ARG A 197 11.90 28.48 -44.27
C ARG A 197 11.29 27.08 -44.11
N SER A 198 12.00 26.16 -43.45
CA SER A 198 11.58 24.76 -43.26
C SER A 198 10.91 24.48 -41.92
N GLN A 199 10.84 25.47 -41.01
CA GLN A 199 10.25 25.33 -39.68
C GLN A 199 8.83 24.73 -39.72
N SER A 200 7.99 25.16 -40.65
CA SER A 200 6.61 24.66 -40.81
C SER A 200 6.57 23.20 -41.25
N GLN A 201 7.51 22.77 -42.10
CA GLN A 201 7.61 21.39 -42.56
C GLN A 201 8.08 20.45 -41.45
N ILE A 202 9.06 20.90 -40.64
CA ILE A 202 9.55 20.17 -39.46
C ILE A 202 8.43 20.02 -38.43
N ALA A 203 7.69 21.09 -38.14
CA ALA A 203 6.54 21.05 -37.22
C ALA A 203 5.43 20.10 -37.73
N ALA A 204 5.12 20.12 -39.03
CA ALA A 204 4.14 19.23 -39.62
C ALA A 204 4.57 17.74 -39.57
N GLN A 205 5.85 17.46 -39.81
CA GLN A 205 6.40 16.10 -39.70
C GLN A 205 6.36 15.61 -38.24
N MET A 206 6.66 16.48 -37.28
CA MET A 206 6.57 16.18 -35.85
C MET A 206 5.13 15.87 -35.44
N GLY A 207 4.16 16.69 -35.85
CA GLY A 207 2.74 16.43 -35.59
C GLY A 207 2.27 15.07 -36.10
N ARG A 208 2.73 14.67 -37.30
CA ARG A 208 2.47 13.32 -37.85
C ARG A 208 3.16 12.21 -37.06
N ALA A 209 4.38 12.42 -36.58
CA ALA A 209 5.11 11.44 -35.76
C ALA A 209 4.44 11.23 -34.40
N LEU A 210 4.05 12.32 -33.72
CA LEU A 210 3.32 12.26 -32.44
C LEU A 210 1.96 11.59 -32.59
N GLY A 211 1.19 11.93 -33.64
CA GLY A 211 -0.10 11.29 -33.91
C GLY A 211 0.01 9.80 -34.27
N ARG A 212 1.13 9.34 -34.82
CA ARG A 212 1.40 7.90 -34.99
C ARG A 212 1.78 7.24 -33.66
N GLY A 213 2.63 7.88 -32.85
CA GLY A 213 3.02 7.36 -31.53
C GLY A 213 1.87 7.29 -30.53
N GLN A 214 0.86 8.16 -30.63
CA GLN A 214 -0.35 8.08 -29.83
C GLN A 214 -1.31 6.97 -30.26
N ARG A 215 -1.32 6.59 -31.54
CA ARG A 215 -2.20 5.53 -32.06
C ARG A 215 -1.66 4.11 -31.84
N ASN A 216 -0.36 3.97 -31.65
CA ASN A 216 0.31 2.70 -31.40
C ASN A 216 0.51 2.42 -29.89
N ARG A 217 -0.19 3.14 -29.01
CA ARG A 217 -0.16 2.98 -27.56
C ARG A 217 -1.45 2.37 -27.03
#